data_AF-W1DVX4-F1
#
_entry.id   AF-W1DVX4-F1
#
_cell.length_a   1.000
_cell.length_b   1.000
_cell.length_c   1.000
_cell.angle_alpha   90.00
_cell.angle_beta   90.00
_cell.angle_gamma   90.00
#
_symmetry.space_group_name_H-M   'P 1'
#
loop_
_entity.id
_entity.type
_entity.pdbx_description
1 polymer ?
#
loop_
_entity_poly.entity_id
_entity_poly.type
_entity_poly.pdbx_seq_one_letter_code
_entity_poly.pdbx_strand_id
1 'polypeptide(L)' 'MRYNPVTKGWRMILRLKVKDPKKTTEMRAALVNGDDTLSETWSYQLPANE' A
#
# COMPACT_ATOMS: atom_id res chain seq x y z
N MET A 1 -5.20 0.12 -8.88
CA MET A 1 -4.33 -1.02 -9.24
C MET A 1 -4.18 -1.06 -10.74
N ARG A 2 -3.00 -1.42 -11.27
CA ARG A 2 -2.78 -1.57 -12.72
C ARG A 2 -2.06 -2.88 -13.02
N TYR A 3 -2.55 -3.66 -13.97
CA TYR A 3 -1.84 -4.84 -14.44
C TYR A 3 -0.53 -4.46 -15.15
N ASN A 4 0.55 -5.18 -14.85
CA ASN A 4 1.86 -5.04 -15.48
C ASN A 4 2.14 -6.27 -16.34
N PRO A 5 2.13 -6.16 -17.68
CA PRO A 5 2.33 -7.30 -18.57
C PRO A 5 3.76 -7.87 -18.53
N VAL A 6 4.75 -7.06 -18.16
CA VAL A 6 6.17 -7.49 -18.13
C VAL A 6 6.43 -8.46 -16.98
N THR A 7 5.93 -8.12 -15.78
CA THR A 7 6.09 -8.96 -14.59
C THR A 7 4.91 -9.92 -14.39
N LYS A 8 3.89 -9.84 -15.26
CA LYS A 8 2.63 -10.59 -15.18
C LYS A 8 1.92 -10.45 -13.82
N GLY A 9 2.04 -9.29 -13.19
CA GLY A 9 1.52 -9.03 -11.85
C GLY A 9 0.72 -7.73 -11.76
N TRP A 10 0.24 -7.40 -10.57
CA TRP A 10 -0.49 -6.17 -10.31
C TRP A 10 0.41 -5.13 -9.63
N ARG A 11 0.41 -3.90 -10.15
CA ARG A 11 1.11 -2.77 -9.55
C ARG A 11 0.13 -1.93 -8.72
N MET A 12 0.46 -1.77 -7.45
CA MET A 12 -0.19 -0.84 -6.53
C MET A 12 0.55 0.51 -6.55
N ILE A 13 -0.22 1.61 -6.58
CA ILE A 13 0.29 2.96 -6.37
C ILE A 13 -0.63 3.59 -5.33
N LEU A 14 -0.08 3.92 -4.17
CA LEU A 14 -0.81 4.56 -3.07
C LEU A 14 -0.31 6.00 -2.92
N ARG A 15 -1.25 6.96 -2.95
CA ARG A 15 -0.96 8.37 -2.67
C ARG A 15 -1.78 8.80 -1.48
N LEU A 16 -1.12 9.36 -0.48
CA LEU A 16 -1.72 9.75 0.79
C LEU A 16 -1.39 11.20 1.11
N LYS A 17 -2.29 11.83 1.88
CA LYS A 17 -2.08 13.14 2.48
C LYS A 17 -2.01 12.94 4.00
N VAL A 18 -0.83 13.14 4.56
CA VAL A 18 -0.62 13.04 6.02
C VAL A 18 -1.40 14.18 6.70
N LYS A 19 -2.21 13.84 7.70
CA LYS A 19 -3.02 14.83 8.44
C LYS A 19 -2.20 15.61 9.47
N ASP A 20 -1.31 14.92 10.16
CA ASP A 20 -0.42 15.49 11.17
C ASP A 20 1.00 14.95 10.93
N PRO A 21 1.92 15.75 10.36
CA PRO A 21 3.26 15.28 10.07
C PRO A 21 4.07 14.99 11.34
N LYS A 22 3.64 15.47 12.52
CA LYS A 22 4.33 15.21 13.78
C LYS A 22 4.01 13.83 14.35
N LYS A 23 3.09 13.09 13.74
CA LYS A 23 2.70 11.74 14.16
C LYS A 23 3.09 10.72 13.11
N THR A 24 3.56 9.58 13.60
CA THR A 24 3.80 8.40 12.78
C THR A 24 2.51 7.98 12.08
N THR A 25 2.59 7.71 10.78
CA THR A 25 1.47 7.20 9.98
C THR A 25 1.77 5.76 9.54
N GLU A 26 0.98 4.80 10.03
CA GLU A 26 1.03 3.42 9.55
C GLU A 26 0.12 3.21 8.34
N MET A 27 0.59 2.41 7.40
CA MET A 27 -0.12 1.97 6.22
C MET A 27 -0.06 0.46 6.10
N ARG A 28 -1.20 -0.15 5.82
CA ARG A 28 -1.30 -1.57 5.51
C ARG A 28 -2.12 -1.75 4.25
N ALA A 29 -1.65 -2.56 3.33
CA ALA A 29 -2.34 -2.84 2.08
C ALA A 29 -2.08 -4.29 1.63
N ALA A 30 -3.12 -4.93 1.11
CA ALA A 30 -3.03 -6.25 0.48
C ALA A 30 -3.86 -6.22 -0.81
N LEU A 31 -3.43 -6.99 -1.80
CA LEU A 31 -4.23 -7.25 -2.98
C LEU A 31 -5.27 -8.32 -2.66
N VAL A 32 -6.54 -8.01 -2.89
CA VAL A 32 -7.67 -8.93 -2.65
C VAL A 32 -8.53 -9.05 -3.91
N ASN A 33 -9.17 -10.19 -4.08
CA ASN A 33 -10.16 -10.44 -5.13
C ASN A 33 -11.36 -11.19 -4.54
N GLY A 34 -12.44 -10.46 -4.25
CA GLY A 34 -13.53 -11.01 -3.46
C GLY A 34 -13.04 -11.39 -2.07
N ASP A 35 -13.26 -12.65 -1.69
CA ASP A 35 -12.84 -13.21 -0.40
C ASP A 35 -11.38 -13.72 -0.40
N ASP A 36 -10.74 -13.78 -1.57
CA ASP A 36 -9.37 -14.29 -1.70
C ASP A 36 -8.33 -13.20 -1.48
N THR A 37 -7.39 -13.45 -0.55
CA THR A 37 -6.19 -12.62 -0.36
C THR A 37 -5.09 -13.08 -1.31
N LEU A 38 -4.74 -12.24 -2.28
CA LEU A 38 -3.83 -12.57 -3.38
C LEU A 38 -2.37 -12.18 -3.12
N SER A 39 -2.09 -11.38 -2.10
CA SER A 39 -0.73 -10.98 -1.72
C SER A 39 -0.53 -10.99 -0.21
N GLU A 40 0.73 -11.00 0.20
CA GLU A 40 1.11 -10.61 1.55
C GLU A 40 0.57 -9.21 1.91
N THR A 41 0.46 -8.94 3.21
CA THR A 41 0.13 -7.60 3.71
C THR A 41 1.38 -6.75 3.69
N TRP A 42 1.41 -5.77 2.80
CA TRP A 42 2.43 -4.75 2.78
C TRP A 42 2.20 -3.80 3.94
N SER A 43 3.14 -3.75 4.89
CA SER A 43 3.08 -2.87 6.05
C SER A 43 4.20 -1.85 5.97
N TYR A 44 3.84 -0.56 5.91
CA TYR A 44 4.79 0.54 5.86
C TYR A 44 4.46 1.57 6.92
N GLN A 45 5.48 2.06 7.60
CA GLN A 45 5.35 3.11 8.59
C GLN A 45 6.10 4.34 8.08
N LEU A 46 5.38 5.44 7.94
CA LEU A 46 5.95 6.76 7.70
C LEU A 46 6.28 7.37 9.07
N PRO A 47 7.57 7.57 9.41
CA PRO A 47 7.97 8.23 10.64
C PRO A 47 7.42 9.65 10.76
N ALA A 48 7.37 10.15 11.99
CA ALA A 48 7.04 11.55 12.23
C ALA A 48 8.14 12.48 11.68
N ASN A 49 7.72 13.61 11.12
CA ASN A 49 8.55 14.72 10.61
C ASN A 49 9.44 14.37 9.40
N GLU A 50 9.01 13.41 8.57
CA GLU A 50 9.63 13.13 7.26
C GLU A 50 9.15 14.09 6.16
#